data_AF-G1K0G9-F1
#
_entry.id   AF-G1K0G9-F1
#
_cell.length_a   1.000
_cell.length_b   1.000
_cell.length_c   1.000
_cell.angle_alpha   90.00
_cell.angle_beta   90.00
_cell.angle_gamma   90.00
#
_symmetry.space_group_name_H-M   'P 1'
#
loop_
_entity.id
_entity.type
_entity.pdbx_description
1 polymer ?
#
loop_
_entity_poly.entity_id
_entity_poly.type
_entity_poly.pdbx_seq_one_letter_code
_entity_poly.pdbx_strand_id
1 'polypeptide(L)' 'PTNGTSSSFTIEPTRLYFKGIGGTERREHEVDIQLFKEIDPEKSEKFVRDRNIEIVLKKRDAEGGYWPHLTA' A
#
# COMPACT_ATOMS: atom_id res chain seq x y z
N PRO A 1 -17.69 -10.69 15.96
CA PRO A 1 -16.66 -11.60 15.39
C PRO A 1 -16.32 -11.17 13.96
N THR A 2 -15.26 -10.36 13.78
CA THR A 2 -14.72 -10.00 12.47
C THR A 2 -14.12 -11.24 11.83
N ASN A 3 -14.95 -11.94 11.03
CA ASN A 3 -14.59 -13.15 10.32
C ASN A 3 -13.37 -12.86 9.43
N GLY A 4 -12.30 -13.63 9.64
CA GLY A 4 -10.94 -13.25 9.30
C GLY A 4 -10.68 -13.07 7.80
N THR A 5 -10.24 -11.88 7.45
CA THR A 5 -9.51 -11.62 6.21
C THR A 5 -8.03 -11.52 6.54
N SER A 6 -7.27 -12.59 6.29
CA SER A 6 -5.81 -12.53 6.37
C SER A 6 -5.31 -11.63 5.24
N SER A 7 -4.76 -10.48 5.59
CA SER A 7 -4.21 -9.50 4.64
C SER A 7 -2.77 -9.21 5.05
N SER A 8 -1.82 -9.42 4.14
CA SER A 8 -0.42 -9.03 4.34
C SER A 8 -0.14 -7.71 3.63
N PHE A 9 0.62 -6.86 4.30
CA PHE A 9 1.02 -5.54 3.82
C PHE A 9 2.48 -5.31 4.14
N THR A 10 3.25 -4.93 3.13
CA THR A 10 4.65 -4.54 3.27
C THR A 10 4.84 -3.18 2.61
N ILE A 11 5.37 -2.23 3.38
CA ILE A 11 5.77 -0.91 2.89
C ILE A 11 7.29 -0.85 3.05
N GLU A 12 7.99 -0.76 1.94
CA GLU A 12 9.43 -0.66 1.83
C GLU A 12 9.79 0.70 1.20
N PRO A 13 11.05 1.15 1.29
CA PRO A 13 11.45 2.44 0.73
C PRO A 13 11.07 2.61 -0.74
N THR A 14 11.17 1.55 -1.55
CA THR A 14 10.89 1.60 -3.00
C THR A 14 9.75 0.71 -3.44
N ARG A 15 9.02 0.07 -2.51
CA ARG A 15 8.00 -0.94 -2.87
C ARG A 15 6.81 -0.87 -1.94
N LEU A 16 5.63 -1.03 -2.51
CA LEU A 16 4.40 -1.28 -1.79
C LEU A 16 3.85 -2.64 -2.22
N TYR A 17 3.67 -3.53 -1.25
CA TYR A 17 3.11 -4.86 -1.46
C TYR A 17 1.87 -5.07 -0.61
N PHE A 18 0.83 -5.62 -1.23
CA PHE A 18 -0.41 -6.04 -0.58
C PHE A 18 -0.85 -7.38 -1.14
N LYS A 19 -1.31 -8.26 -0.24
CA LYS A 19 -2.02 -9.48 -0.61
C LYS A 19 -3.15 -9.73 0.38
N GLY A 20 -4.35 -10.00 -0.12
CA GLY A 20 -5.52 -10.18 0.73
C GLY A 20 -6.67 -10.87 0.01
N ILE A 21 -7.64 -11.36 0.78
CA ILE A 21 -8.82 -12.07 0.27
C ILE A 21 -10.05 -11.17 0.40
N GLY A 22 -10.65 -10.78 -0.71
CA GLY A 22 -11.73 -9.79 -0.76
C GLY A 22 -13.07 -10.35 -1.24
N GLY A 23 -14.15 -9.69 -0.83
CA GLY A 23 -15.49 -9.88 -1.37
C GLY A 23 -16.20 -11.17 -0.92
N THR A 24 -17.48 -11.27 -1.31
CA THR A 24 -18.33 -12.44 -1.03
C THR A 24 -17.81 -13.71 -1.69
N GLU A 25 -17.08 -13.59 -2.79
CA GLU A 25 -16.50 -14.69 -3.55
C GLU A 25 -15.12 -15.14 -3.03
N ARG A 26 -14.60 -14.49 -1.96
CA ARG A 26 -13.30 -14.80 -1.35
C ARG A 26 -12.17 -14.87 -2.37
N ARG A 27 -12.14 -13.91 -3.31
CA ARG A 27 -11.09 -13.85 -4.33
C ARG A 27 -9.81 -13.33 -3.73
N GLU A 28 -8.70 -13.89 -4.16
CA GLU A 28 -7.37 -13.41 -3.81
C GLU A 28 -7.00 -12.20 -4.67
N HIS A 29 -6.49 -11.17 -4.02
CA HIS A 29 -6.00 -9.96 -4.64
C HIS A 29 -4.56 -9.75 -4.20
N GLU A 30 -3.70 -9.46 -5.17
CA GLU A 30 -2.28 -9.19 -4.96
C GLU A 30 -1.90 -7.93 -5.74
N VAL A 31 -1.19 -7.03 -5.06
CA VAL A 31 -0.73 -5.76 -5.58
C VAL A 31 0.73 -5.62 -5.20
N ASP A 32 1.59 -5.51 -6.22
CA ASP A 32 3.01 -5.29 -6.06
C ASP A 32 3.40 -4.07 -6.90
N ILE A 33 3.76 -2.99 -6.22
CA ILE A 33 4.05 -1.69 -6.82
C ILE A 33 5.50 -1.34 -6.48
N GLN A 34 6.35 -1.29 -7.49
CA GLN A 34 7.65 -0.61 -7.39
C GLN A 34 7.41 0.88 -7.53
N LEU A 35 7.78 1.65 -6.50
CA LEU A 35 7.55 3.08 -6.41
C LEU A 35 8.56 3.85 -7.26
N PHE A 36 8.11 4.97 -7.82
CA PHE A 36 8.92 5.85 -8.66
C PHE A 36 10.20 6.34 -7.95
N LYS A 37 10.11 6.64 -6.65
CA LYS A 37 11.22 7.09 -5.80
C LYS A 37 11.03 6.59 -4.36
N GLU A 38 12.07 6.78 -3.55
CA GLU A 38 12.05 6.39 -2.16
C GLU A 38 11.01 7.14 -1.31
N ILE A 39 10.38 6.39 -0.41
CA ILE A 39 9.52 6.87 0.65
C ILE A 39 10.15 6.58 2.02
N ASP A 40 9.57 7.16 3.07
CA ASP A 40 9.83 6.86 4.47
C ASP A 40 8.73 5.89 4.96
N PRO A 41 9.02 4.59 5.10
CA PRO A 41 8.02 3.60 5.51
C PRO A 41 7.49 3.84 6.92
N GLU A 42 8.32 4.35 7.84
CA GLU A 42 7.96 4.58 9.23
C GLU A 42 6.96 5.74 9.38
N LYS A 43 7.05 6.72 8.48
CA LYS A 43 6.11 7.86 8.42
C LYS A 43 4.97 7.65 7.44
N SER A 44 4.90 6.49 6.80
CA SER A 44 3.79 6.13 5.90
C SER A 44 2.69 5.43 6.68
N GLU A 45 1.45 5.71 6.32
CA GLU A 45 0.28 5.23 7.06
C GLU A 45 -0.61 4.36 6.17
N LYS A 46 -1.28 3.38 6.79
CA LYS A 46 -2.26 2.52 6.11
C LYS A 46 -3.56 2.46 6.91
N PHE A 47 -4.67 2.53 6.20
CA PHE A 47 -6.01 2.44 6.77
C PHE A 47 -6.82 1.41 6.00
N VAL A 48 -7.06 0.26 6.65
CA VAL A 48 -7.97 -0.75 6.11
C VAL A 48 -9.39 -0.36 6.50
N ARG A 49 -10.25 -0.15 5.51
CA ARG A 49 -11.68 0.17 5.68
C ARG A 49 -12.53 -0.94 5.09
N ASP A 50 -13.84 -0.87 5.31
CA ASP A 50 -14.78 -1.88 4.83
C ASP A 50 -14.84 -1.99 3.30
N ARG A 51 -14.62 -0.89 2.58
CA ARG A 51 -14.77 -0.80 1.12
C ARG A 51 -13.45 -0.64 0.36
N ASN A 52 -12.42 -0.13 1.02
CA ASN A 52 -11.15 0.19 0.39
C ASN A 52 -10.00 0.07 1.40
N ILE A 53 -8.79 0.15 0.86
CA ILE A 53 -7.58 0.30 1.65
C ILE A 53 -6.96 1.61 1.20
N GLU A 54 -6.73 2.51 2.16
CA GLU A 54 -6.08 3.79 1.93
C GLU A 54 -4.63 3.71 2.41
N ILE A 55 -3.71 4.24 1.59
CA ILE A 55 -2.27 4.22 1.87
C ILE A 55 -1.72 5.62 1.64
N VAL A 56 -1.11 6.18 2.66
CA VAL A 56 -0.47 7.50 2.64
C VAL A 56 1.03 7.29 2.64
N LEU A 57 1.67 7.58 1.51
CA LEU A 57 3.13 7.41 1.35
C LEU A 57 3.84 8.72 1.67
N LYS A 58 4.68 8.73 2.71
CA LYS A 58 5.54 9.88 3.00
C LYS A 58 6.76 9.83 2.10
N LYS A 59 6.83 10.70 1.10
CA LYS A 59 8.05 10.87 0.30
C LYS A 59 9.24 11.16 1.24
N ARG A 60 10.36 10.48 1.01
CA ARG A 60 11.57 10.65 1.83
C ARG A 60 12.19 12.03 1.65
N ASP A 61 12.11 12.54 0.43
CA ASP A 61 12.66 13.83 0.04
C ASP A 61 11.61 14.94 0.26
N ALA A 62 11.86 15.83 1.23
CA ALA A 62 10.94 16.91 1.60
C ALA A 62 10.83 17.99 0.51
N GLU A 63 11.88 18.16 -0.29
CA GLU A 63 11.91 19.01 -1.49
C GLU A 63 11.55 18.22 -2.76
N GLY A 64 11.22 16.93 -2.59
CA GLY A 64 10.98 15.99 -3.68
C GLY A 64 9.87 16.48 -4.59
N GLY A 65 10.26 16.80 -5.84
CA GLY A 65 9.36 17.30 -6.87
C GLY A 65 8.17 16.38 -7.20
N TYR A 66 7.38 16.85 -8.15
CA TYR A 66 6.23 16.11 -8.67
C TYR A 66 6.63 14.70 -9.14
N TRP A 67 5.80 13.70 -8.82
CA TRP A 67 5.96 12.35 -9.35
C TRP A 67 5.11 12.25 -10.61
N PRO A 68 5.69 12.05 -11.81
CA PRO A 68 4.94 11.94 -13.04
C PRO A 68 4.02 10.71 -13.05
N HIS A 69 4.40 9.67 -12.32
CA HIS A 69 3.64 8.44 -12.12
C HIS A 69 3.99 7.83 -10.75
N LEU A 70 3.16 6.90 -10.28
CA LEU A 70 3.35 6.23 -8.98
C LEU A 70 4.47 5.18 -9.05
N THR A 71 4.55 4.46 -10.17
CA THR A 71 5.46 3.32 -10.33
C THR A 71 6.84 3.72 -10.84
N ALA A 72 7.85 2.87 -10.74
CA ALA A 72 9.09 3.01 -11.51
C ALA A 72 8.91 2.63 -12.98
#